data_AF-A0A952LTV0-F1
#
_entry.id   AF-A0A952LTV0-F1
#
_cell.length_a   1.000
_cell.length_b   1.000
_cell.length_c   1.000
_cell.angle_alpha   90.00
_cell.angle_beta   90.00
_cell.angle_gamma   90.00
#
_symmetry.space_group_name_H-M   'P 1'
#
loop_
_entity.id
_entity.type
_entity.pdbx_description
1 polymer ?
#
loop_
_entity_poly.entity_id
_entity_poly.type
_entity_poly.pdbx_seq_one_letter_code
_entity_poly.pdbx_strand_id
1 'polypeptide(L)'
;MNPFPTSLTIEDIELAAFDSPDSLFHRIIHEIRRPKQSILSYLNVHVANQAVQDRRLKLLLQDADCVYCDGAGIKLGAKMLGKHIPTRLTAADWFLEMLATLSEAKCSVYILGGMPGVPEKMMDVLREKLPAHSVMGMHHGFIL
;
A
#
# COMPACT_ATOMS: atom_id res chain seq x y z
N MET A 1 -13.66 9.24 10.12
CA MET A 1 -13.88 8.65 8.78
C MET A 1 -13.94 7.14 8.93
N ASN A 2 -14.76 6.42 8.16
CA ASN A 2 -14.80 4.95 8.18
C ASN A 2 -13.52 4.41 7.48
N PRO A 3 -12.64 3.65 8.15
CA PRO A 3 -11.42 3.13 7.53
C PRO A 3 -11.68 1.95 6.57
N PHE A 4 -12.90 1.45 6.49
CA PHE A 4 -13.29 0.32 5.64
C PHE A 4 -14.12 0.82 4.45
N PRO A 5 -13.53 0.93 3.24
CA PRO A 5 -14.29 1.25 2.04
C PRO A 5 -15.16 0.04 1.63
N THR A 6 -16.01 0.24 0.62
CA THR A 6 -16.62 -0.90 -0.08
C THR A 6 -15.54 -1.75 -0.73
N SER A 7 -15.84 -3.03 -0.93
CA SER A 7 -14.93 -3.96 -1.60
C SER A 7 -15.57 -4.58 -2.83
N LEU A 8 -14.71 -5.11 -3.70
CA LEU A 8 -15.10 -5.86 -4.88
C LEU A 8 -14.07 -6.92 -5.24
N THR A 9 -14.54 -8.02 -5.80
CA THR A 9 -13.65 -9.13 -6.16
C THR A 9 -13.15 -9.03 -7.61
N ILE A 10 -11.86 -9.29 -7.83
CA ILE A 10 -11.24 -9.53 -9.15
C ILE A 10 -10.39 -10.79 -9.02
N GLU A 11 -10.63 -11.81 -9.85
CA GLU A 11 -9.85 -13.08 -9.83
C GLU A 11 -9.74 -13.74 -8.44
N ASP A 12 -10.87 -13.78 -7.70
CA ASP A 12 -10.97 -14.26 -6.31
C ASP A 12 -10.14 -13.48 -5.28
N ILE A 13 -9.68 -12.28 -5.62
CA ILE A 13 -8.99 -11.37 -4.72
C ILE A 13 -9.95 -10.23 -4.37
N GLU A 14 -10.14 -9.96 -3.09
CA GLU A 14 -10.97 -8.85 -2.62
C GLU A 14 -10.17 -7.55 -2.65
N LEU A 15 -10.64 -6.55 -3.40
CA LEU A 15 -10.05 -5.21 -3.46
C LEU A 15 -10.88 -4.22 -2.66
N ALA A 16 -10.22 -3.47 -1.80
CA ALA A 16 -10.73 -2.29 -1.12
C ALA A 16 -10.77 -1.09 -2.09
N ALA A 17 -11.97 -0.55 -2.30
CA ALA A 17 -12.24 0.52 -3.26
C ALA A 17 -12.17 1.91 -2.59
N PHE A 18 -10.97 2.31 -2.19
CA PHE A 18 -10.73 3.63 -1.59
C PHE A 18 -11.07 4.78 -2.54
N ASP A 19 -11.57 5.87 -1.97
CA ASP A 19 -11.91 7.11 -2.67
C ASP A 19 -10.72 8.06 -2.82
N SER A 20 -9.70 7.92 -1.98
CA SER A 20 -8.57 8.85 -1.86
C SER A 20 -7.36 8.17 -1.20
N PRO A 21 -6.15 8.74 -1.33
CA PRO A 21 -5.01 8.32 -0.52
C PRO A 21 -5.26 8.47 0.99
N ASP A 22 -5.92 9.54 1.42
CA ASP A 22 -6.23 9.81 2.83
C ASP A 22 -7.05 8.70 3.49
N SER A 23 -8.03 8.13 2.77
CA SER A 23 -8.81 7.01 3.32
C SER A 23 -7.98 5.73 3.47
N LEU A 24 -6.98 5.50 2.59
CA LEU A 24 -5.98 4.45 2.78
C LEU A 24 -5.08 4.74 4.00
N PHE A 25 -4.65 5.98 4.21
CA PHE A 25 -3.81 6.34 5.36
C PHE A 25 -4.55 6.14 6.67
N HIS A 26 -5.83 6.51 6.73
CA HIS A 26 -6.69 6.22 7.88
C HIS A 26 -6.85 4.72 8.12
N ARG A 27 -6.92 3.90 7.07
CA ARG A 27 -6.90 2.43 7.21
C ARG A 27 -5.58 1.95 7.79
N ILE A 28 -4.44 2.44 7.30
CA ILE A 28 -3.11 2.08 7.81
C ILE A 28 -3.01 2.42 9.31
N ILE A 29 -3.38 3.64 9.70
CA ILE A 29 -3.35 4.09 11.11
C ILE A 29 -4.30 3.25 11.97
N HIS A 30 -5.46 2.87 11.44
CA HIS A 30 -6.39 1.97 12.12
C HIS A 30 -5.72 0.63 12.44
N GLU A 31 -5.05 0.00 11.45
CA GLU A 31 -4.36 -1.28 11.65
C GLU A 31 -3.19 -1.17 12.64
N ILE A 32 -2.39 -0.10 12.58
CA ILE A 32 -1.26 0.14 13.51
C ILE A 32 -1.71 0.17 14.97
N ARG A 33 -2.93 0.67 15.25
CA ARG A 33 -3.45 0.80 16.62
C ARG A 33 -4.01 -0.49 17.19
N ARG A 34 -4.04 -1.57 16.42
CA ARG A 34 -4.55 -2.87 16.88
C ARG A 34 -3.41 -3.73 17.42
N PRO A 35 -3.66 -4.58 18.43
CA PRO A 35 -2.67 -5.54 18.93
C PRO A 35 -2.58 -6.77 18.00
N LYS A 36 -2.44 -6.55 16.69
CA LYS A 36 -2.21 -7.62 15.70
C LYS A 36 -1.25 -7.13 14.62
N GLN A 37 -0.59 -8.08 13.96
CA GLN A 37 0.07 -7.81 12.69
C GLN A 37 -1.00 -7.73 11.60
N SER A 38 -0.87 -6.73 10.72
CA SER A 38 -1.71 -6.58 9.54
C SER A 38 -0.87 -6.48 8.27
N ILE A 39 -1.35 -7.08 7.19
CA ILE A 39 -0.74 -7.03 5.86
C ILE A 39 -1.65 -6.22 4.94
N LEU A 40 -1.13 -5.10 4.45
CA LEU A 40 -1.75 -4.34 3.39
C LEU A 40 -0.93 -4.53 2.12
N SER A 41 -1.59 -4.97 1.06
CA SER A 41 -1.01 -5.22 -0.25
C SER A 41 -1.75 -4.42 -1.31
N TYR A 42 -1.30 -4.56 -2.55
CA TYR A 42 -1.91 -3.93 -3.70
C TYR A 42 -2.14 -4.93 -4.82
N LEU A 43 -3.08 -4.60 -5.71
CA LEU A 43 -3.27 -5.32 -6.95
C LEU A 43 -3.13 -4.37 -8.12
N ASN A 44 -2.16 -4.64 -8.97
CA ASN A 44 -2.05 -4.11 -10.32
C ASN A 44 -2.11 -5.25 -11.35
N VAL A 45 -2.16 -4.93 -12.65
CA VAL A 45 -2.32 -5.96 -13.69
C VAL A 45 -1.17 -6.97 -13.68
N HIS A 46 0.05 -6.54 -13.37
CA HIS A 46 1.20 -7.44 -13.29
C HIS A 46 1.03 -8.44 -12.15
N VAL A 47 0.73 -7.94 -10.94
CA VAL A 47 0.47 -8.79 -9.77
C VAL A 47 -0.72 -9.73 -9.99
N ALA A 48 -1.79 -9.25 -10.61
CA ALA A 48 -2.95 -10.08 -10.95
C ALA A 48 -2.58 -11.24 -11.88
N ASN A 49 -1.83 -10.95 -12.96
CA ASN A 49 -1.36 -11.99 -13.87
C ASN A 49 -0.40 -12.98 -13.20
N GLN A 50 0.46 -12.50 -12.30
CA GLN A 50 1.33 -13.37 -11.50
C GLN A 50 0.54 -14.25 -10.55
N ALA A 51 -0.48 -13.72 -9.88
CA ALA A 51 -1.32 -14.48 -8.94
C ALA A 51 -2.10 -15.62 -9.63
N VAL A 52 -2.41 -15.49 -10.93
CA VAL A 52 -3.00 -16.59 -11.71
C VAL A 52 -2.02 -17.77 -11.85
N GLN A 53 -0.71 -17.50 -11.92
CA GLN A 53 0.32 -18.52 -12.13
C GLN A 53 0.98 -19.00 -10.82
N ASP A 54 0.95 -18.17 -9.78
CA ASP A 54 1.56 -18.45 -8.48
C ASP A 54 0.48 -18.56 -7.40
N ARG A 55 0.18 -19.80 -7.00
CA ARG A 55 -0.78 -20.11 -5.94
C ARG A 55 -0.38 -19.50 -4.59
N ARG A 56 0.91 -19.41 -4.28
CA ARG A 56 1.37 -18.85 -3.00
C ARG A 56 1.11 -17.35 -2.95
N LEU A 57 1.36 -16.64 -4.06
CA LEU A 57 1.01 -15.23 -4.19
C LEU A 57 -0.50 -15.01 -4.10
N LYS A 58 -1.31 -15.84 -4.79
CA LYS A 58 -2.78 -15.73 -4.71
C LYS A 58 -3.29 -15.89 -3.28
N LEU A 59 -2.82 -16.90 -2.55
CA LEU A 59 -3.20 -17.12 -1.15
C LEU A 59 -2.78 -15.94 -0.27
N LEU A 60 -1.57 -15.40 -0.43
CA LEU A 60 -1.14 -14.21 0.32
C LEU A 60 -2.05 -13.01 0.08
N LEU A 61 -2.48 -12.78 -1.17
CA LEU A 61 -3.38 -11.68 -1.52
C LEU A 61 -4.80 -11.91 -0.95
N GLN A 62 -5.25 -13.17 -0.88
CA GLN A 62 -6.54 -13.53 -0.29
C GLN A 62 -6.54 -13.41 1.24
N ASP A 63 -5.42 -13.71 1.88
CA ASP A 63 -5.25 -13.66 3.33
C ASP A 63 -4.84 -12.27 3.85
N ALA A 64 -4.50 -11.34 2.96
CA ALA A 64 -4.13 -9.97 3.33
C ALA A 64 -5.32 -9.21 3.94
N ASP A 65 -5.06 -8.40 4.97
CA ASP A 65 -6.10 -7.60 5.62
C ASP A 65 -6.68 -6.52 4.70
N CYS A 66 -5.92 -6.09 3.72
CA CYS A 66 -6.35 -5.13 2.71
C CYS A 66 -5.57 -5.33 1.42
N VAL A 67 -6.26 -5.38 0.28
CA VAL A 67 -5.64 -5.22 -1.03
C VAL A 67 -6.26 -4.00 -1.70
N TYR A 68 -5.47 -2.97 -2.02
CA TYR A 68 -5.99 -1.78 -2.72
C TYR A 68 -5.70 -1.82 -4.22
N CYS A 69 -6.46 -1.04 -5.00
CA CYS A 69 -6.24 -0.93 -6.44
C CYS A 69 -5.00 -0.07 -6.73
N ASP A 70 -3.94 -0.70 -7.22
CA ASP A 70 -2.77 -0.03 -7.79
C ASP A 70 -2.79 -0.19 -9.32
N GLY A 71 -2.58 0.88 -10.08
CA GLY A 71 -2.60 0.81 -11.54
C GLY A 71 -3.97 0.95 -12.22
N ALA A 72 -3.96 1.58 -13.40
CA ALA A 72 -5.16 1.93 -14.16
C ALA A 72 -5.83 0.72 -14.81
N GLY A 73 -5.08 -0.35 -15.10
CA GLY A 73 -5.61 -1.54 -15.76
C GLY A 73 -6.58 -2.35 -14.91
N ILE A 74 -6.35 -2.43 -13.59
CA ILE A 74 -7.31 -3.06 -12.66
C ILE A 74 -8.61 -2.25 -12.58
N LYS A 75 -8.49 -0.92 -12.46
CA LYS A 75 -9.64 -0.02 -12.51
C LYS A 75 -10.42 -0.13 -13.83
N LEU A 76 -9.74 -0.27 -14.96
CA LEU A 76 -10.36 -0.49 -16.26
C LEU A 76 -11.07 -1.86 -16.33
N GLY A 77 -10.43 -2.93 -15.89
CA GLY A 77 -11.03 -4.26 -15.85
C GLY A 77 -12.27 -4.31 -14.97
N ALA A 78 -12.23 -3.68 -13.79
CA ALA A 78 -13.41 -3.52 -12.94
C ALA A 78 -14.55 -2.81 -13.68
N LYS A 79 -14.27 -1.73 -14.40
CA LYS A 79 -15.26 -1.01 -15.21
C LYS A 79 -15.88 -1.90 -16.29
N MET A 80 -15.07 -2.72 -16.97
CA MET A 80 -15.56 -3.67 -17.99
C MET A 80 -16.48 -4.74 -17.39
N LEU A 81 -16.28 -5.09 -16.12
CA LEU A 81 -17.12 -6.01 -15.34
C LEU A 81 -18.35 -5.33 -14.69
N GLY A 82 -18.63 -4.07 -15.03
CA GLY A 82 -19.74 -3.30 -14.43
C GLY A 82 -19.50 -2.88 -12.99
N LYS A 83 -18.25 -2.97 -12.49
CA LYS A 83 -17.85 -2.56 -11.14
C LYS A 83 -17.18 -1.19 -11.16
N HIS A 84 -17.22 -0.50 -10.03
CA HIS A 84 -16.62 0.83 -9.90
C HIS A 84 -15.52 0.86 -8.84
N ILE A 85 -14.31 1.25 -9.25
CA ILE A 85 -13.21 1.61 -8.34
C ILE A 85 -13.06 3.13 -8.42
N PRO A 86 -13.32 3.88 -7.33
CA PRO A 86 -13.27 5.34 -7.34
C PRO A 86 -11.87 5.86 -7.72
N THR A 87 -10.83 5.37 -7.04
CA THR A 87 -9.48 5.91 -7.17
C THR A 87 -8.45 4.80 -7.35
N ARG A 88 -7.46 5.07 -8.22
CA ARG A 88 -6.24 4.27 -8.34
C ARG A 88 -5.22 4.85 -7.37
N LEU A 89 -4.63 3.99 -6.54
CA LEU A 89 -3.64 4.39 -5.55
C LEU A 89 -2.29 3.79 -5.91
N THR A 90 -1.39 4.60 -6.48
CA THR A 90 -0.02 4.18 -6.77
C THR A 90 0.93 4.86 -5.80
N ALA A 91 1.70 4.07 -5.04
CA ALA A 91 2.48 4.56 -3.91
C ALA A 91 3.42 5.72 -4.26
N ALA A 92 4.02 5.72 -5.45
CA ALA A 92 4.88 6.82 -5.89
C ALA A 92 4.18 8.19 -5.89
N ASP A 93 2.86 8.22 -6.07
CA ASP A 93 2.07 9.46 -6.12
C ASP A 93 1.84 10.04 -4.71
N TRP A 94 1.83 9.21 -3.65
CA TRP A 94 1.32 9.60 -2.33
C TRP A 94 2.22 9.20 -1.15
N PHE A 95 3.37 8.56 -1.39
CA PHE A 95 4.24 8.03 -0.32
C PHE A 95 4.72 9.10 0.67
N LEU A 96 5.11 10.28 0.19
CA LEU A 96 5.57 11.37 1.07
C LEU A 96 4.43 11.91 1.94
N GLU A 97 3.22 12.02 1.39
CA GLU A 97 2.03 12.43 2.12
C GLU A 97 1.70 11.41 3.21
N MET A 98 1.75 10.11 2.89
CA MET A 98 1.57 9.04 3.86
C MET A 98 2.55 9.18 5.04
N LEU A 99 3.84 9.41 4.76
CA LEU A 99 4.84 9.58 5.82
C LEU A 99 4.56 10.81 6.70
N ALA A 100 4.08 11.90 6.11
CA ALA A 100 3.68 13.08 6.86
C ALA A 100 2.49 12.78 7.79
N THR A 101 1.44 12.15 7.26
CA THR A 101 0.25 11.74 8.05
C THR A 101 0.61 10.76 9.17
N LEU A 102 1.50 9.80 8.91
CA LEU A 102 1.97 8.87 9.93
C LEU A 102 2.79 9.57 11.02
N SER A 103 3.58 10.59 10.66
CA SER A 103 4.31 11.39 11.65
C SER A 103 3.37 12.19 12.55
N GLU A 104 2.36 12.86 11.98
CA GLU A 104 1.33 13.56 12.75
C GLU A 104 0.57 12.61 13.69
N ALA A 105 0.31 11.39 13.23
CA ALA A 105 -0.34 10.34 14.01
C ALA A 105 0.59 9.67 15.05
N LYS A 106 1.87 10.10 15.15
CA LYS A 106 2.92 9.54 16.02
C LYS A 106 3.18 8.05 15.79
N CYS A 107 3.06 7.61 14.54
CA CYS A 107 3.38 6.25 14.13
C CYS A 107 4.85 6.16 13.68
N SER A 108 5.59 5.20 14.20
CA SER A 108 6.96 4.91 13.76
C SER A 108 6.96 4.14 12.44
N VAL A 109 7.94 4.45 11.58
CA VAL A 109 8.11 3.79 10.28
C VAL A 109 9.50 3.17 10.17
N TYR A 110 9.57 1.96 9.61
CA TYR A 110 10.82 1.34 9.19
C TYR A 110 10.73 1.02 7.70
N ILE A 111 11.77 1.32 6.94
CA ILE A 111 11.76 1.14 5.49
C ILE A 111 12.76 0.05 5.09
N LEU A 112 12.24 -1.06 4.57
CA LEU A 112 13.04 -2.19 4.12
C LEU A 112 12.84 -2.41 2.62
N GLY A 113 13.93 -2.28 1.84
CA GLY A 113 13.89 -2.54 0.40
C GLY A 113 14.85 -1.67 -0.40
N GLY A 114 14.86 -1.88 -1.72
CA GLY A 114 15.77 -1.19 -2.64
C GLY A 114 17.16 -1.81 -2.72
N MET A 115 17.95 -1.35 -3.69
CA MET A 115 19.37 -1.71 -3.83
C MET A 115 20.21 -1.05 -2.73
N PRO A 116 21.40 -1.59 -2.41
CA PRO A 116 22.36 -0.90 -1.53
C PRO A 116 22.60 0.54 -2.01
N GLY A 117 22.55 1.51 -1.09
CA GLY A 117 22.68 2.94 -1.41
C GLY A 117 21.36 3.63 -1.77
N VAL A 118 20.24 2.91 -1.99
CA VAL A 118 18.94 3.52 -2.30
C VAL A 118 18.23 4.04 -1.04
N PRO A 119 18.14 3.29 0.08
CA PRO A 119 17.58 3.81 1.32
C PRO A 119 18.26 5.10 1.79
N GLU A 120 19.59 5.18 1.69
CA GLU A 120 20.39 6.33 2.09
C GLU A 120 20.01 7.57 1.27
N LYS A 121 19.87 7.44 -0.05
CA LYS A 121 19.39 8.53 -0.92
C LYS A 121 17.97 8.96 -0.57
N MET A 122 17.10 8.01 -0.24
CA MET A 122 15.75 8.33 0.20
C MET A 122 15.78 9.11 1.52
N MET A 123 16.68 8.79 2.46
CA MET A 123 16.85 9.56 3.69
C MET A 123 17.24 11.02 3.40
N ASP A 124 18.11 11.26 2.42
CA ASP A 124 18.49 12.62 2.04
C ASP A 124 17.28 13.41 1.51
N VAL A 125 16.44 12.78 0.67
CA VAL A 125 15.18 13.38 0.21
C VAL A 125 14.21 13.65 1.37
N LEU A 126 14.11 12.73 2.33
CA LEU A 126 13.25 12.89 3.49
C LEU A 126 13.70 14.04 4.40
N ARG A 127 15.01 14.21 4.62
CA ARG A 127 15.56 15.33 5.40
C ARG A 127 15.25 16.68 4.77
N GLU A 128 15.25 16.76 3.44
CA GLU A 128 14.92 17.98 2.71
C GLU A 128 13.41 18.26 2.69
N LYS A 129 12.60 17.26 2.35
CA LYS A 129 11.17 17.45 2.07
C LYS A 129 10.25 17.24 3.27
N LEU A 130 10.68 16.45 4.26
CA LEU A 130 9.88 16.08 5.42
C LEU A 130 10.78 15.95 6.66
N PRO A 131 11.40 17.04 7.16
CA PRO A 131 12.38 16.99 8.25
C PRO A 131 11.80 16.44 9.57
N ALA A 132 10.47 16.51 9.74
CA ALA A 132 9.75 15.95 10.88
C ALA A 132 9.22 14.52 10.61
N HIS A 133 9.82 13.75 9.71
CA HIS A 133 9.37 12.39 9.41
C HIS A 133 9.50 11.43 10.61
N SER A 134 8.67 10.38 10.66
CA SER A 134 8.70 9.36 11.72
C SER A 134 9.47 8.08 11.36
N VAL A 135 10.31 8.14 10.32
CA VAL A 135 11.20 7.02 9.93
C VAL A 135 12.28 6.81 11.00
N MET A 136 12.23 5.65 11.66
CA MET A 136 13.14 5.25 12.76
C MET A 136 14.34 4.42 12.28
N GLY A 137 14.27 3.89 11.06
CA GLY A 137 15.34 3.07 10.49
C GLY A 137 15.04 2.65 9.06
N MET A 138 16.08 2.19 8.39
CA MET A 138 15.99 1.68 7.02
C MET A 138 17.08 0.67 6.72
N HIS A 139 16.82 -0.19 5.74
CA HIS A 139 17.79 -1.17 5.25
C HIS A 139 17.49 -1.54 3.79
N HIS A 140 18.54 -1.88 3.03
CA HIS A 140 18.38 -2.36 1.66
C HIS A 140 17.76 -3.76 1.62
N GLY A 141 17.16 -4.15 0.50
CA GLY A 141 16.48 -5.45 0.35
C GLY A 141 17.42 -6.65 0.21
N PHE A 142 18.70 -6.43 -0.08
CA PHE A 142 19.69 -7.48 -0.30
C PHE A 142 20.26 -8.02 1.04
N ILE A 143 19.40 -8.64 1.83
CA ILE A 143 19.76 -9.23 3.12
C ILE A 143 20.14 -10.69 2.89
N LEU A 144 21.34 -11.07 3.29
CA LEU A 144 21.90 -12.43 3.26
C LEU A 144 22.43 -12.80 4.63
#